data_AF-A0A944KV30-F1
#
_entry.id   AF-A0A944KV30-F1
#
_cell.length_a   1.000
_cell.length_b   1.000
_cell.length_c   1.000
_cell.angle_alpha   90.00
_cell.angle_beta   90.00
_cell.angle_gamma   90.00
#
_symmetry.space_group_name_H-M   'P 1'
#
loop_
_entity.id
_entity.type
_entity.pdbx_description
1 polymer ?
#
loop_
_entity_poly.entity_id
_entity_poly.type
_entity_poly.pdbx_seq_one_letter_code
_entity_poly.pdbx_strand_id
1 'polypeptide(L)'
;MTSINASTSDERIDLAVPSTRWHWKKPLRHTTVLQSFAFDDSRQRLYVVQVMQGGIRLAGESREYTGTERRQRGDMCLNQLDFSGKRLGHMYLLGHGHGVGMGVERDAAGATWIWTESDGRVAESGAFGRGITRFRFVDRQVRRSSAESTRYPVAGSTANQPSVDMSTKRIAVRHRIAGKVRYRVFSLGRAVAGDFTKPLHDFAQAAAHPDPDADFQGFALHGNYLYQLAGDPYGPGNPPSGHGNTYVSCIDISTGKLIQRSRTEAGYSLDYREPEGLAVRRTTRARLCMGFASGGVGERRYSIYYKERR
;
A
#
# COMPACT_ATOMS: atom_id res chain seq x y z
N MET A 1 4.61 29.67 13.69
CA MET A 1 4.28 29.19 12.33
C MET A 1 5.58 28.99 11.58
N THR A 2 6.11 27.76 11.57
CA THR A 2 7.32 27.44 10.81
C THR A 2 6.87 27.03 9.41
N SER A 3 7.13 27.88 8.43
CA SER A 3 6.95 27.60 7.01
C SER A 3 7.83 26.42 6.63
N ILE A 4 7.20 25.32 6.23
CA ILE A 4 7.89 24.19 5.61
C ILE A 4 8.32 24.67 4.23
N ASN A 5 9.61 24.99 4.05
CA ASN A 5 10.18 25.26 2.74
C ASN A 5 9.84 24.12 1.78
N ALA A 6 9.43 24.47 0.56
CA ALA A 6 9.10 23.52 -0.50
C ALA A 6 10.26 22.54 -0.71
N SER A 7 10.05 21.30 -0.27
CA SER A 7 10.84 20.16 -0.70
C SER A 7 10.82 20.14 -2.23
N THR A 8 12.00 20.06 -2.86
CA THR A 8 12.13 19.77 -4.29
C THR A 8 11.45 18.43 -4.55
N SER A 9 10.20 18.48 -4.99
CA SER A 9 9.27 17.34 -5.06
C SER A 9 9.71 16.25 -6.04
N ASP A 10 10.82 16.47 -6.75
CA ASP A 10 11.27 15.70 -7.89
C ASP A 10 12.56 14.92 -7.60
N GLU A 11 13.11 15.02 -6.39
CA GLU A 11 14.39 14.38 -6.10
C GLU A 11 14.22 12.92 -5.66
N ARG A 12 14.97 12.05 -6.35
CA ARG A 12 14.94 10.61 -6.15
C ARG A 12 15.51 10.23 -4.78
N ILE A 13 14.81 9.37 -4.05
CA ILE A 13 15.36 8.64 -2.90
C ILE A 13 16.36 7.59 -3.40
N ASP A 14 17.62 7.69 -2.96
CA ASP A 14 18.66 6.70 -3.26
C ASP A 14 18.41 5.39 -2.50
N LEU A 15 18.30 4.29 -3.22
CA LEU A 15 18.02 2.98 -2.65
C LEU A 15 19.26 2.31 -2.06
N ALA A 16 20.46 2.81 -2.31
CA ALA A 16 21.71 2.27 -1.74
C ALA A 16 21.91 2.65 -0.27
N VAL A 17 21.16 3.63 0.24
CA VAL A 17 21.26 4.06 1.63
C VAL A 17 20.80 2.94 2.58
N PRO A 18 21.44 2.77 3.76
CA PRO A 18 20.98 1.82 4.76
C PRO A 18 19.54 2.07 5.20
N SER A 19 18.84 1.00 5.57
CA SER A 19 17.49 1.09 6.12
C SER A 19 17.53 1.28 7.63
N THR A 20 16.73 2.21 8.16
CA THR A 20 16.58 2.46 9.59
C THR A 20 15.25 1.92 10.09
N ARG A 21 15.25 1.22 11.23
CA ARG A 21 14.03 0.74 11.88
C ARG A 21 13.25 1.90 12.47
N TRP A 22 11.95 1.97 12.22
CA TRP A 22 11.05 2.93 12.87
C TRP A 22 10.04 2.25 13.79
N HIS A 23 9.26 1.29 13.28
CA HIS A 23 8.36 0.46 14.10
C HIS A 23 8.91 -0.96 14.17
N TRP A 24 8.79 -1.60 15.34
CA TRP A 24 9.28 -2.95 15.59
C TRP A 24 8.22 -3.82 16.23
N LYS A 25 7.81 -4.88 15.53
CA LYS A 25 6.89 -5.94 15.99
C LYS A 25 5.63 -5.40 16.70
N LYS A 26 5.03 -4.35 16.17
CA LYS A 26 3.82 -3.71 16.73
C LYS A 26 2.56 -4.50 16.33
N PRO A 27 1.54 -4.58 17.21
CA PRO A 27 0.29 -5.25 16.87
C PRO A 27 -0.66 -4.33 16.09
N LEU A 28 -1.49 -4.92 15.23
CA LEU A 28 -2.65 -4.27 14.62
C LEU A 28 -3.94 -4.78 15.27
N ARG A 29 -5.10 -4.49 14.67
CA ARG A 29 -6.40 -5.02 15.10
C ARG A 29 -6.48 -6.53 14.89
N HIS A 30 -6.05 -7.01 13.73
CA HIS A 30 -6.02 -8.43 13.40
C HIS A 30 -4.61 -8.99 13.50
N THR A 31 -4.54 -10.31 13.60
CA THR A 31 -3.28 -11.07 13.56
C THR A 31 -3.02 -11.67 12.18
N THR A 32 -3.58 -11.04 11.15
CA THR A 32 -3.21 -11.22 9.75
C THR A 32 -2.05 -10.30 9.40
N VAL A 33 -1.43 -10.57 8.26
CA VAL A 33 -0.33 -9.76 7.71
C VAL A 33 -0.87 -8.38 7.27
N LEU A 34 -0.08 -7.32 7.46
CA LEU A 34 -0.38 -6.02 6.80
C LEU A 34 -0.29 -6.18 5.29
N GLN A 35 -0.97 -5.32 4.53
CA GLN A 35 -0.96 -5.38 3.06
C GLN A 35 -0.47 -4.08 2.43
N SER A 36 -0.87 -2.96 3.02
CA SER A 36 -0.35 -1.64 2.66
C SER A 36 -0.53 -0.66 3.81
N PHE A 37 0.14 0.50 3.68
CA PHE A 37 0.01 1.59 4.62
C PHE A 37 0.24 2.94 3.92
N ALA A 38 -0.25 4.02 4.54
CA ALA A 38 0.01 5.38 4.07
C ALA A 38 -0.05 6.40 5.23
N PHE A 39 0.52 7.58 5.00
CA PHE A 39 0.71 8.61 6.02
C PHE A 39 -0.19 9.83 5.80
N ASP A 40 -0.77 10.33 6.89
CA ASP A 40 -1.18 11.73 7.03
C ASP A 40 -0.13 12.43 7.90
N ASP A 41 0.95 12.93 7.27
CA ASP A 41 2.04 13.60 7.99
C ASP A 41 1.55 14.81 8.79
N SER A 42 0.57 15.54 8.28
CA SER A 42 0.03 16.75 8.92
C SER A 42 -0.70 16.45 10.23
N ARG A 43 -1.35 15.28 10.31
CA ARG A 43 -2.06 14.83 11.51
C ARG A 43 -1.29 13.78 12.30
N GLN A 44 -0.07 13.44 11.89
CA GLN A 44 0.72 12.36 12.48
C GLN A 44 -0.08 11.06 12.58
N ARG A 45 -0.80 10.71 11.50
CA ARG A 45 -1.59 9.46 11.42
C ARG A 45 -0.96 8.51 10.43
N LEU A 46 -0.89 7.25 10.82
CA LEU A 46 -0.51 6.14 9.97
C LEU A 46 -1.76 5.27 9.76
N TYR A 47 -2.11 5.00 8.53
CA TYR A 47 -3.20 4.09 8.18
C TYR A 47 -2.61 2.79 7.65
N VAL A 48 -3.10 1.64 8.13
CA VAL A 48 -2.57 0.32 7.76
C VAL A 48 -3.71 -0.64 7.44
N VAL A 49 -3.69 -1.24 6.25
CA VAL A 49 -4.68 -2.21 5.81
C VAL A 49 -4.19 -3.63 6.08
N GLN A 50 -5.11 -4.50 6.48
CA GLN A 50 -4.93 -5.95 6.58
C GLN A 50 -6.10 -6.64 5.87
N VAL A 51 -5.88 -7.84 5.34
CA VAL A 51 -7.02 -8.76 5.10
C VAL A 51 -7.69 -9.05 6.44
N MET A 52 -9.02 -9.01 6.48
CA MET A 52 -9.78 -9.25 7.70
C MET A 52 -9.59 -10.69 8.16
N GLN A 53 -9.36 -10.88 9.47
CA GLN A 53 -9.23 -12.21 10.05
C GLN A 53 -10.59 -12.95 10.06
N GLY A 54 -10.54 -14.29 10.03
CA GLY A 54 -11.73 -15.12 10.23
C GLY A 54 -12.21 -15.19 11.69
N GLY A 55 -13.35 -15.83 11.92
CA GLY A 55 -13.91 -15.99 13.28
C GLY A 55 -14.43 -14.68 13.88
N ILE A 56 -14.70 -13.69 13.04
CA ILE A 56 -15.30 -12.41 13.45
C ILE A 56 -16.65 -12.32 12.76
N ARG A 57 -17.69 -12.10 13.57
CA ARG A 57 -19.04 -11.78 13.10
C ARG A 57 -19.29 -10.28 13.23
N LEU A 58 -19.55 -9.61 12.11
CA LEU A 58 -19.96 -8.21 12.08
C LEU A 58 -21.48 -8.08 12.22
N ALA A 59 -21.92 -6.88 12.59
CA ALA A 59 -23.35 -6.57 12.62
C ALA A 59 -24.00 -6.80 11.24
N GLY A 60 -25.12 -7.53 11.25
CA GLY A 60 -25.85 -7.91 10.03
C GLY A 60 -25.33 -9.17 9.33
N GLU A 61 -24.33 -9.86 9.87
CA GLU A 61 -23.90 -11.17 9.35
C GLU A 61 -24.65 -12.32 10.04
N SER A 62 -25.04 -13.33 9.26
CA SER A 62 -25.75 -14.51 9.77
C SER A 62 -24.84 -15.49 10.51
N ARG A 63 -23.54 -15.48 10.22
CA ARG A 63 -22.53 -16.37 10.81
C ARG A 63 -21.15 -15.72 10.82
N GLU A 64 -20.22 -16.36 11.51
CA GLU A 64 -18.80 -16.09 11.33
C GLU A 64 -18.31 -16.63 9.98
N TYR A 65 -17.39 -15.89 9.37
CA TYR A 65 -16.70 -16.30 8.15
C TYR A 65 -15.28 -16.75 8.48
N THR A 66 -14.79 -17.77 7.77
CA THR A 66 -13.40 -18.22 7.88
C THR A 66 -12.44 -17.16 7.30
N GLY A 67 -11.15 -17.25 7.63
CA GLY A 67 -10.15 -16.36 7.05
C GLY A 67 -10.07 -16.48 5.52
N THR A 68 -10.24 -17.69 5.00
CA THR A 68 -10.31 -17.95 3.55
C THR A 68 -11.50 -17.24 2.92
N GLU A 69 -12.68 -17.32 3.53
CA GLU A 69 -13.87 -16.63 3.04
C GLU A 69 -13.70 -15.10 3.07
N ARG A 70 -13.13 -14.54 4.15
CA ARG A 70 -12.82 -13.10 4.24
C ARG A 70 -11.89 -12.66 3.10
N ARG A 71 -10.81 -13.41 2.87
CA ARG A 71 -9.84 -13.15 1.78
C ARG A 71 -10.51 -13.22 0.40
N GLN A 72 -11.33 -14.24 0.15
CA GLN A 72 -12.01 -14.42 -1.13
C GLN A 72 -13.11 -13.37 -1.37
N ARG A 73 -13.70 -12.83 -0.30
CA ARG A 73 -14.67 -11.74 -0.39
C ARG A 73 -14.01 -10.36 -0.52
N GLY A 74 -12.70 -10.26 -0.33
CA GLY A 74 -11.99 -8.98 -0.31
C GLY A 74 -12.37 -8.13 0.90
N ASP A 75 -12.63 -8.78 2.03
CA ASP A 75 -12.92 -8.12 3.30
C ASP A 75 -11.60 -7.72 3.98
N MET A 76 -11.44 -6.43 4.26
CA MET A 76 -10.25 -5.87 4.86
C MET A 76 -10.57 -5.14 6.17
N CYS A 77 -9.52 -4.92 6.97
CA CYS A 77 -9.54 -4.04 8.14
C CYS A 77 -8.53 -2.92 7.95
N LEU A 78 -9.01 -1.69 8.02
CA LEU A 78 -8.21 -0.47 8.02
C LEU A 78 -7.96 -0.04 9.47
N ASN A 79 -6.71 0.02 9.87
CA ASN A 79 -6.28 0.53 11.17
C ASN A 79 -5.91 2.01 11.03
N GLN A 80 -6.28 2.84 11.99
CA GLN A 80 -5.69 4.17 12.18
C GLN A 80 -4.78 4.12 13.41
N LEU A 81 -3.53 4.53 13.23
CA LEU A 81 -2.48 4.57 14.25
C LEU A 81 -1.95 6.00 14.38
N ASP A 82 -1.32 6.31 15.51
CA ASP A 82 -0.38 7.43 15.58
C ASP A 82 1.03 7.03 15.09
N PHE A 83 1.94 7.98 15.03
CA PHE A 83 3.32 7.76 14.58
C PHE A 83 4.19 6.94 15.55
N SER A 84 3.74 6.66 16.77
CA SER A 84 4.38 5.70 17.68
C SER A 84 3.94 4.25 17.41
N GLY A 85 2.91 4.06 16.58
CA GLY A 85 2.27 2.78 16.32
C GLY A 85 1.16 2.44 17.32
N LYS A 86 0.71 3.40 18.15
CA LYS A 86 -0.47 3.19 19.02
C LYS A 86 -1.72 3.19 18.15
N ARG A 87 -2.55 2.15 18.29
CA ARG A 87 -3.84 2.08 17.61
C ARG A 87 -4.80 3.13 18.16
N LEU A 88 -5.37 3.93 17.27
CA LEU A 88 -6.38 4.95 17.56
C LEU A 88 -7.79 4.47 17.20
N GLY A 89 -7.90 3.60 16.20
CA GLY A 89 -9.18 3.06 15.76
C GLY A 89 -9.04 2.04 14.63
N HIS A 90 -10.17 1.49 14.20
CA HIS A 90 -10.24 0.59 13.06
C HIS A 90 -11.56 0.74 12.29
N MET A 91 -11.59 0.31 11.03
CA MET A 91 -12.77 0.34 10.16
C MET A 91 -12.75 -0.92 9.28
N TYR A 92 -13.90 -1.55 9.06
CA TYR A 92 -14.03 -2.71 8.19
C TYR A 92 -14.42 -2.29 6.77
N LEU A 93 -13.74 -2.85 5.78
CA LEU A 93 -13.94 -2.59 4.36
C LEU A 93 -14.35 -3.90 3.68
N LEU A 94 -15.64 -4.15 3.53
CA LEU A 94 -16.17 -5.40 2.97
C LEU A 94 -16.26 -5.32 1.44
N GLY A 95 -15.83 -6.35 0.73
CA GLY A 95 -15.90 -6.38 -0.74
C GLY A 95 -14.97 -5.40 -1.46
N HIS A 96 -13.91 -4.92 -0.80
CA HIS A 96 -13.04 -3.89 -1.38
C HIS A 96 -11.87 -4.47 -2.19
N GLY A 97 -11.28 -5.60 -1.77
CA GLY A 97 -10.16 -6.22 -2.47
C GLY A 97 -9.12 -6.78 -1.52
N HIS A 98 -7.85 -6.77 -1.94
CA HIS A 98 -6.74 -7.36 -1.19
C HIS A 98 -6.04 -6.33 -0.30
N GLY A 99 -5.96 -5.08 -0.79
CA GLY A 99 -5.36 -3.96 -0.06
C GLY A 99 -3.88 -3.78 -0.35
N VAL A 100 -3.41 -4.18 -1.53
CA VAL A 100 -1.99 -4.08 -1.94
C VAL A 100 -1.57 -2.62 -2.13
N GLY A 101 -2.51 -1.76 -2.53
CA GLY A 101 -2.28 -0.32 -2.69
C GLY A 101 -3.23 0.51 -1.85
N MET A 102 -2.71 1.57 -1.26
CA MET A 102 -3.52 2.60 -0.63
C MET A 102 -2.88 3.99 -0.73
N GLY A 103 -3.67 5.02 -0.48
CA GLY A 103 -3.21 6.40 -0.44
C GLY A 103 -3.97 7.24 0.58
N VAL A 104 -3.33 8.31 1.04
CA VAL A 104 -3.94 9.31 1.91
C VAL A 104 -3.93 10.64 1.19
N GLU A 105 -5.10 11.26 1.10
CA GLU A 105 -5.29 12.59 0.55
C GLU A 105 -5.69 13.58 1.65
N ARG A 106 -5.17 14.80 1.54
CA ARG A 106 -5.68 15.99 2.25
C ARG A 106 -6.31 16.92 1.23
N ASP A 107 -7.60 17.15 1.33
CA ASP A 107 -8.27 18.12 0.46
C ASP A 107 -7.96 19.56 0.88
N ALA A 108 -8.41 20.52 0.07
CA ALA A 108 -8.19 21.95 0.32
C ALA A 108 -8.85 22.44 1.61
N ALA A 109 -9.98 21.83 2.03
CA ALA A 109 -10.67 22.14 3.28
C ALA A 109 -9.99 21.50 4.51
N GLY A 110 -8.94 20.69 4.30
CA GLY A 110 -8.25 20.02 5.36
C GLY A 110 -9.02 18.82 5.92
N ALA A 111 -9.85 18.11 5.16
CA ALA A 111 -10.34 16.76 5.48
C ALA A 111 -9.40 15.66 4.94
N THR A 112 -9.27 14.56 5.69
CA THR A 112 -8.41 13.41 5.31
C THR A 112 -9.26 12.35 4.65
N TRP A 113 -8.81 11.92 3.48
CA TRP A 113 -9.47 10.92 2.66
C TRP A 113 -8.53 9.74 2.41
N ILE A 114 -9.10 8.55 2.43
CA ILE A 114 -8.39 7.29 2.21
C ILE A 114 -8.78 6.77 0.84
N TRP A 115 -7.78 6.35 0.09
CA TRP A 115 -7.91 5.69 -1.20
C TRP A 115 -7.52 4.23 -1.06
N THR A 116 -8.37 3.31 -1.48
CA THR A 116 -8.08 1.87 -1.53
C THR A 116 -8.69 1.26 -2.79
N GLU A 117 -8.35 0.00 -3.03
CA GLU A 117 -9.14 -0.90 -3.90
C GLU A 117 -10.64 -0.87 -3.52
N SER A 118 -11.49 -1.14 -4.51
CA SER A 118 -12.93 -1.30 -4.38
C SER A 118 -13.43 -2.31 -5.42
N ASP A 119 -14.63 -2.86 -5.18
CA ASP A 119 -15.29 -3.80 -6.08
C ASP A 119 -14.43 -5.05 -6.31
N GLY A 120 -14.15 -5.73 -5.19
CA GLY A 120 -13.29 -6.91 -5.11
C GLY A 120 -13.86 -8.05 -5.95
N ARG A 121 -13.02 -8.57 -6.85
CA ARG A 121 -13.30 -9.77 -7.65
C ARG A 121 -12.44 -10.92 -7.16
N VAL A 122 -13.08 -12.05 -6.90
CA VAL A 122 -12.45 -13.34 -6.56
C VAL A 122 -11.34 -13.69 -7.55
N ALA A 123 -10.18 -14.08 -7.02
CA ALA A 123 -9.06 -14.68 -7.73
C ALA A 123 -8.39 -15.73 -6.83
N GLU A 124 -7.41 -16.47 -7.37
CA GLU A 124 -6.78 -17.60 -6.68
C GLU A 124 -6.19 -17.21 -5.31
N SER A 125 -5.40 -16.12 -5.26
CA SER A 125 -4.77 -15.61 -4.03
C SER A 125 -5.67 -14.70 -3.18
N GLY A 126 -6.97 -14.59 -3.52
CA GLY A 126 -7.94 -13.71 -2.85
C GLY A 126 -8.63 -12.77 -3.82
N ALA A 127 -9.41 -11.82 -3.30
CA ALA A 127 -10.06 -10.83 -4.15
C ALA A 127 -9.16 -9.62 -4.44
N PHE A 128 -9.21 -9.09 -5.66
CA PHE A 128 -8.56 -7.83 -6.05
C PHE A 128 -9.58 -6.84 -6.59
N GLY A 129 -9.39 -5.55 -6.30
CA GLY A 129 -10.32 -4.50 -6.71
C GLY A 129 -10.37 -4.31 -8.23
N ARG A 130 -11.58 -4.30 -8.81
CA ARG A 130 -11.80 -3.84 -10.19
C ARG A 130 -11.78 -2.32 -10.30
N GLY A 131 -11.96 -1.61 -9.20
CA GLY A 131 -11.87 -0.17 -9.15
C GLY A 131 -11.15 0.33 -7.91
N ILE A 132 -11.23 1.63 -7.68
CA ILE A 132 -10.74 2.30 -6.48
C ILE A 132 -11.87 3.11 -5.86
N THR A 133 -11.78 3.39 -4.57
CA THR A 133 -12.74 4.24 -3.85
C THR A 133 -12.02 5.28 -3.01
N ARG A 134 -12.75 6.35 -2.65
CA ARG A 134 -12.28 7.44 -1.80
C ARG A 134 -13.30 7.67 -0.69
N PHE A 135 -12.87 7.60 0.57
CA PHE A 135 -13.78 7.72 1.72
C PHE A 135 -13.08 8.34 2.93
N ARG A 136 -13.84 8.73 3.95
CA ARG A 136 -13.31 9.17 5.24
C ARG A 136 -13.25 8.00 6.20
N PHE A 137 -12.18 7.92 6.98
CA PHE A 137 -12.10 6.99 8.10
C PHE A 137 -13.13 7.36 9.17
N VAL A 138 -13.88 6.36 9.64
CA VAL A 138 -14.80 6.46 10.78
C VAL A 138 -14.56 5.25 11.67
N ASP A 139 -14.20 5.48 12.94
CA ASP A 139 -13.90 4.37 13.87
C ASP A 139 -15.10 3.43 14.02
N ARG A 140 -14.81 2.13 14.02
CA ARG A 140 -15.74 0.99 14.12
C ARG A 140 -16.77 0.89 12.98
N GLN A 141 -16.68 1.74 11.95
CA GLN A 141 -17.60 1.65 10.82
C GLN A 141 -17.35 0.36 10.02
N VAL A 142 -18.44 -0.25 9.56
CA VAL A 142 -18.42 -1.27 8.51
C VAL A 142 -18.86 -0.62 7.21
N ARG A 143 -17.95 -0.53 6.24
CA ARG A 143 -18.22 -0.01 4.90
C ARG A 143 -18.24 -1.16 3.90
N ARG A 144 -19.29 -1.24 3.09
CA ARG A 144 -19.37 -2.16 1.96
C ARG A 144 -18.95 -1.43 0.68
N SER A 145 -18.24 -2.13 -0.21
CA SER A 145 -18.03 -1.62 -1.56
C SER A 145 -19.36 -1.47 -2.28
N SER A 146 -19.52 -0.40 -3.07
CA SER A 146 -20.73 -0.12 -3.84
C SER A 146 -20.38 0.49 -5.19
N ALA A 147 -21.14 0.15 -6.23
CA ALA A 147 -20.96 0.71 -7.57
C ALA A 147 -21.02 2.25 -7.57
N GLU A 148 -21.86 2.84 -6.72
CA GLU A 148 -22.01 4.30 -6.58
C GLU A 148 -20.72 5.02 -6.12
N SER A 149 -19.89 4.35 -5.31
CA SER A 149 -18.66 4.95 -4.76
C SER A 149 -17.38 4.39 -5.36
N THR A 150 -17.49 3.38 -6.20
CA THR A 150 -16.38 2.81 -6.96
C THR A 150 -16.11 3.64 -8.21
N ARG A 151 -14.83 3.92 -8.44
CA ARG A 151 -14.31 4.53 -9.66
C ARG A 151 -13.53 3.48 -10.43
N TYR A 152 -13.64 3.50 -11.75
CA TYR A 152 -12.94 2.56 -12.65
C TYR A 152 -11.92 3.34 -13.50
N PRO A 153 -10.67 3.51 -13.02
CA PRO A 153 -9.69 4.38 -13.68
C PRO A 153 -9.32 3.95 -15.09
N VAL A 154 -9.46 2.64 -15.37
CA VAL A 154 -9.10 2.05 -16.65
C VAL A 154 -10.19 1.04 -17.02
N ALA A 155 -10.89 1.30 -18.12
CA ALA A 155 -11.93 0.40 -18.59
C ALA A 155 -11.38 -1.01 -18.86
N GLY A 156 -12.09 -2.03 -18.38
CA GLY A 156 -11.71 -3.44 -18.56
C GLY A 156 -10.50 -3.91 -17.75
N SER A 157 -9.92 -3.06 -16.89
CA SER A 157 -8.80 -3.47 -16.04
C SER A 157 -9.25 -4.23 -14.79
N THR A 158 -8.31 -4.95 -14.19
CA THR A 158 -8.46 -5.60 -12.88
C THR A 158 -7.29 -5.23 -11.96
N ALA A 159 -7.41 -5.56 -10.67
CA ALA A 159 -6.39 -5.32 -9.65
C ALA A 159 -5.91 -3.86 -9.62
N ASN A 160 -6.87 -2.93 -9.56
CA ASN A 160 -6.63 -1.49 -9.53
C ASN A 160 -6.18 -1.03 -8.14
N GLN A 161 -4.88 -0.87 -7.95
CA GLN A 161 -4.24 -0.56 -6.68
C GLN A 161 -3.77 0.90 -6.69
N PRO A 162 -4.25 1.77 -5.79
CA PRO A 162 -3.89 3.19 -5.78
C PRO A 162 -2.61 3.47 -4.96
N SER A 163 -1.90 4.53 -5.32
CA SER A 163 -0.88 5.19 -4.49
C SER A 163 -0.95 6.70 -4.70
N VAL A 164 -1.05 7.48 -3.63
CA VAL A 164 -1.24 8.95 -3.68
C VAL A 164 0.05 9.65 -3.30
N ASP A 165 0.49 10.58 -4.14
CA ASP A 165 1.55 11.53 -3.81
C ASP A 165 0.98 12.94 -3.58
N MET A 166 0.99 13.34 -2.32
CA MET A 166 0.49 14.65 -1.91
C MET A 166 1.45 15.81 -2.18
N SER A 167 2.74 15.58 -2.47
CA SER A 167 3.66 16.67 -2.85
C SER A 167 3.39 17.14 -4.28
N THR A 168 3.08 16.21 -5.19
CA THR A 168 2.81 16.52 -6.60
C THR A 168 1.34 16.45 -6.98
N LYS A 169 0.46 16.15 -6.01
CA LYS A 169 -1.00 16.03 -6.19
C LYS A 169 -1.34 15.06 -7.34
N ARG A 170 -0.69 13.90 -7.32
CA ARG A 170 -0.87 12.82 -8.30
C ARG A 170 -1.33 11.54 -7.61
N ILE A 171 -1.99 10.68 -8.38
CA ILE A 171 -2.33 9.32 -7.99
C ILE A 171 -1.85 8.35 -9.06
N ALA A 172 -1.10 7.35 -8.67
CA ALA A 172 -0.77 6.22 -9.53
C ALA A 172 -1.78 5.09 -9.28
N VAL A 173 -2.21 4.43 -10.36
CA VAL A 173 -3.03 3.23 -10.33
C VAL A 173 -2.27 2.12 -11.03
N ARG A 174 -1.77 1.16 -10.25
CA ARG A 174 -1.30 -0.11 -10.79
C ARG A 174 -2.52 -0.94 -11.16
N HIS A 175 -2.51 -1.55 -12.33
CA HIS A 175 -3.66 -2.31 -12.83
C HIS A 175 -3.21 -3.38 -13.83
N ARG A 176 -4.10 -4.31 -14.17
CA ARG A 176 -3.89 -5.34 -15.17
C ARG A 176 -4.86 -5.19 -16.33
N ILE A 177 -4.38 -5.32 -17.56
CA ILE A 177 -5.19 -5.47 -18.78
C ILE A 177 -4.72 -6.72 -19.49
N ALA A 178 -5.63 -7.67 -19.74
CA ALA A 178 -5.30 -8.97 -20.35
C ALA A 178 -4.07 -9.64 -19.70
N GLY A 179 -4.03 -9.65 -18.36
CA GLY A 179 -2.94 -10.23 -17.56
C GLY A 179 -1.69 -9.35 -17.42
N LYS A 180 -1.46 -8.40 -18.35
CA LYS A 180 -0.28 -7.52 -18.35
C LYS A 180 -0.43 -6.39 -17.34
N VAL A 181 0.60 -6.19 -16.52
CA VAL A 181 0.61 -5.15 -15.49
C VAL A 181 1.07 -3.81 -16.05
N ARG A 182 0.36 -2.74 -15.70
CA ARG A 182 0.67 -1.36 -16.07
C ARG A 182 0.47 -0.41 -14.89
N TYR A 183 1.05 0.77 -15.02
CA TYR A 183 0.79 1.92 -14.16
C TYR A 183 0.22 3.04 -15.01
N ARG A 184 -0.83 3.69 -14.49
CA ARG A 184 -1.25 5.01 -14.98
C ARG A 184 -1.17 6.01 -13.86
N VAL A 185 -0.59 7.17 -14.14
CA VAL A 185 -0.51 8.30 -13.21
C VAL A 185 -1.49 9.36 -13.66
N PHE A 186 -2.32 9.85 -12.73
CA PHE A 186 -3.33 10.87 -12.99
C PHE A 186 -3.11 12.08 -12.08
N SER A 187 -3.65 13.23 -12.49
CA SER A 187 -3.89 14.32 -11.54
C SER A 187 -4.85 13.83 -10.45
N LEU A 188 -4.51 14.08 -9.19
CA LEU A 188 -5.36 13.72 -8.06
C LEU A 188 -6.69 14.47 -8.11
N GLY A 189 -6.69 15.75 -8.53
CA GLY A 189 -7.92 16.53 -8.68
C GLY A 189 -8.89 15.93 -9.70
N ARG A 190 -8.38 15.46 -10.84
CA ARG A 190 -9.21 14.76 -11.84
C ARG A 190 -9.71 13.42 -11.33
N ALA A 191 -8.87 12.65 -10.65
CA ALA A 191 -9.28 11.39 -10.03
C ALA A 191 -10.38 11.59 -8.97
N VAL A 192 -10.30 12.66 -8.15
CA VAL A 192 -11.37 13.05 -7.21
C VAL A 192 -12.67 13.38 -7.95
N ALA A 193 -12.59 14.07 -9.09
CA ALA A 193 -13.74 14.34 -9.95
C ALA A 193 -14.25 13.09 -10.70
N GLY A 194 -13.51 11.98 -10.69
CA GLY A 194 -13.85 10.75 -11.42
C GLY A 194 -13.43 10.76 -12.88
N ASP A 195 -12.64 11.74 -13.30
CA ASP A 195 -12.07 11.82 -14.64
C ASP A 195 -10.72 11.10 -14.70
N PHE A 196 -10.70 10.00 -15.44
CA PHE A 196 -9.51 9.20 -15.71
C PHE A 196 -9.19 9.13 -17.22
N THR A 197 -9.77 10.04 -18.02
CA THR A 197 -9.66 9.99 -19.48
C THR A 197 -8.28 10.37 -20.01
N LYS A 198 -7.51 11.14 -19.22
CA LYS A 198 -6.20 11.68 -19.60
C LYS A 198 -5.15 11.38 -18.53
N PRO A 199 -4.51 10.19 -18.56
CA PRO A 199 -3.35 9.93 -17.71
C PRO A 199 -2.21 10.90 -18.06
N LEU A 200 -1.47 11.33 -17.03
CA LEU A 200 -0.22 12.08 -17.16
C LEU A 200 0.90 11.17 -17.67
N HIS A 201 0.91 9.92 -17.20
CA HIS A 201 1.86 8.88 -17.63
C HIS A 201 1.14 7.53 -17.71
N ASP A 202 1.51 6.70 -18.68
CA ASP A 202 1.02 5.34 -18.86
C ASP A 202 2.18 4.44 -19.32
N PHE A 203 2.61 3.51 -18.46
CA PHE A 203 3.76 2.65 -18.74
C PHE A 203 3.54 1.23 -18.23
N ALA A 204 4.17 0.26 -18.89
CA ALA A 204 4.16 -1.12 -18.45
C ALA A 204 5.03 -1.30 -17.20
N GLN A 205 4.68 -2.25 -16.33
CA GLN A 205 5.65 -2.72 -15.34
C GLN A 205 6.83 -3.35 -16.09
N ALA A 206 8.07 -2.89 -15.82
CA ALA A 206 9.25 -3.41 -16.49
C ALA A 206 9.42 -4.92 -16.23
N ALA A 207 9.87 -5.67 -17.23
CA ALA A 207 10.05 -7.12 -17.12
C ALA A 207 11.09 -7.52 -16.06
N ALA A 208 12.10 -6.68 -15.83
CA ALA A 208 13.11 -6.87 -14.80
C ALA A 208 12.60 -6.54 -13.38
N HIS A 209 11.31 -6.21 -13.22
CA HIS A 209 10.77 -5.65 -12.01
C HIS A 209 9.59 -6.39 -11.37
N PRO A 210 9.60 -6.46 -10.03
CA PRO A 210 10.65 -5.92 -9.16
C PRO A 210 11.91 -6.83 -9.09
N ASP A 211 11.68 -8.13 -9.26
CA ASP A 211 12.57 -9.24 -9.59
C ASP A 211 11.64 -10.30 -10.24
N PRO A 212 11.97 -10.95 -11.38
CA PRO A 212 11.08 -11.95 -11.97
C PRO A 212 10.79 -13.14 -11.04
N ASP A 213 11.68 -13.41 -10.08
CA ASP A 213 11.60 -14.58 -9.20
C ASP A 213 11.04 -14.25 -7.80
N ALA A 214 10.64 -13.00 -7.54
CA ALA A 214 10.10 -12.59 -6.23
C ALA A 214 8.70 -11.96 -6.34
N ASP A 215 7.85 -12.24 -5.37
CA ASP A 215 6.48 -11.73 -5.34
C ASP A 215 6.44 -10.20 -5.20
N PHE A 216 5.46 -9.56 -5.87
CA PHE A 216 5.21 -8.14 -5.77
C PHE A 216 4.43 -7.81 -4.49
N GLN A 217 4.95 -6.88 -3.69
CA GLN A 217 4.46 -6.61 -2.33
C GLN A 217 4.04 -5.17 -2.08
N GLY A 218 4.01 -4.32 -3.10
CA GLY A 218 3.51 -2.96 -2.99
C GLY A 218 4.33 -1.94 -3.76
N PHE A 219 3.82 -0.71 -3.80
CA PHE A 219 4.47 0.39 -4.50
C PHE A 219 4.08 1.76 -3.92
N ALA A 220 4.92 2.76 -4.17
CA ALA A 220 4.69 4.13 -3.76
C ALA A 220 5.03 5.11 -4.89
N LEU A 221 4.11 6.04 -5.19
CA LEU A 221 4.40 7.18 -6.05
C LEU A 221 5.06 8.29 -5.24
N HIS A 222 6.13 8.89 -5.76
CA HIS A 222 6.71 10.11 -5.19
C HIS A 222 7.51 10.89 -6.23
N GLY A 223 7.11 12.13 -6.46
CA GLY A 223 7.75 12.95 -7.48
C GLY A 223 7.67 12.28 -8.85
N ASN A 224 8.74 12.36 -9.63
CA ASN A 224 8.82 11.75 -10.96
C ASN A 224 9.21 10.26 -10.92
N TYR A 225 9.09 9.62 -9.75
CA TYR A 225 9.47 8.24 -9.54
C TYR A 225 8.35 7.41 -8.94
N LEU A 226 8.36 6.14 -9.30
CA LEU A 226 7.55 5.10 -8.68
C LEU A 226 8.48 4.07 -8.07
N TYR A 227 8.26 3.79 -6.79
CA TYR A 227 9.02 2.80 -6.05
C TYR A 227 8.23 1.51 -5.91
N GLN A 228 8.88 0.36 -5.99
CA GLN A 228 8.25 -0.95 -5.81
C GLN A 228 8.97 -1.77 -4.75
N LEU A 229 8.21 -2.64 -4.09
CA LEU A 229 8.70 -3.63 -3.14
C LEU A 229 8.43 -5.04 -3.69
N ALA A 230 9.42 -5.91 -3.58
CA ALA A 230 9.27 -7.35 -3.80
C ALA A 230 9.90 -8.15 -2.69
N GLY A 231 9.50 -9.40 -2.61
CA GLY A 231 10.18 -10.42 -1.83
C GLY A 231 9.17 -11.40 -1.29
N ASP A 232 9.68 -12.57 -0.95
CA ASP A 232 8.87 -13.65 -0.42
C ASP A 232 8.96 -13.64 1.11
N PRO A 233 8.00 -14.24 1.81
CA PRO A 233 8.16 -14.55 3.21
C PRO A 233 9.39 -15.45 3.45
N TYR A 234 9.95 -15.38 4.65
CA TYR A 234 10.89 -16.42 5.09
C TYR A 234 10.26 -17.80 5.01
N GLY A 235 11.01 -18.74 4.44
CA GLY A 235 10.60 -20.12 4.19
C GLY A 235 11.71 -20.95 3.55
N PRO A 236 11.44 -22.19 3.12
CA PRO A 236 12.46 -23.09 2.57
C PRO A 236 13.27 -22.52 1.40
N GLY A 237 12.63 -21.76 0.49
CA GLY A 237 13.29 -21.09 -0.64
C GLY A 237 13.88 -19.71 -0.31
N ASN A 238 13.65 -19.19 0.90
CA ASN A 238 14.08 -17.88 1.34
C ASN A 238 14.44 -17.92 2.84
N PRO A 239 15.46 -18.70 3.24
CA PRO A 239 15.72 -18.97 4.66
C PRO A 239 16.26 -17.73 5.38
N PRO A 240 16.02 -17.60 6.71
CA PRO A 240 16.54 -16.47 7.50
C PRO A 240 18.06 -16.31 7.45
N SER A 241 18.82 -17.40 7.33
CA SER A 241 20.29 -17.38 7.19
C SER A 241 20.77 -16.65 5.93
N GLY A 242 19.93 -16.57 4.91
CA GLY A 242 20.19 -15.82 3.69
C GLY A 242 19.82 -14.34 3.80
N HIS A 243 19.27 -13.86 4.92
CA HIS A 243 18.80 -12.48 5.15
C HIS A 243 17.67 -12.00 4.20
N GLY A 244 17.03 -12.92 3.48
CA GLY A 244 15.85 -12.63 2.67
C GLY A 244 16.11 -12.05 1.28
N ASN A 245 15.19 -12.28 0.37
CA ASN A 245 15.22 -11.80 -1.02
C ASN A 245 14.37 -10.54 -1.25
N THR A 246 14.33 -9.59 -0.30
CA THR A 246 13.54 -8.37 -0.51
C THR A 246 14.28 -7.36 -1.38
N TYR A 247 13.62 -6.87 -2.42
CA TYR A 247 14.16 -5.86 -3.32
C TYR A 247 13.29 -4.61 -3.32
N VAL A 248 13.96 -3.46 -3.37
CA VAL A 248 13.34 -2.17 -3.63
C VAL A 248 13.82 -1.66 -4.97
N SER A 249 12.88 -1.10 -5.71
CA SER A 249 13.08 -0.67 -7.09
C SER A 249 12.59 0.75 -7.29
N CYS A 250 13.25 1.51 -8.17
CA CYS A 250 12.89 2.87 -8.53
C CYS A 250 12.73 2.95 -10.05
N ILE A 251 11.57 3.43 -10.49
CA ILE A 251 11.20 3.57 -11.89
C ILE A 251 10.97 5.05 -12.19
N ASP A 252 11.48 5.53 -13.32
CA ASP A 252 11.11 6.84 -13.87
C ASP A 252 9.72 6.73 -14.51
N ILE A 253 8.75 7.53 -14.05
CA ILE A 253 7.36 7.41 -14.50
C ILE A 253 7.12 7.93 -15.91
N SER A 254 8.00 8.80 -16.43
CA SER A 254 7.87 9.37 -17.77
C SER A 254 8.26 8.37 -18.86
N THR A 255 9.20 7.49 -18.54
CA THR A 255 9.74 6.49 -19.48
C THR A 255 9.36 5.05 -19.14
N GLY A 256 8.96 4.78 -17.89
CA GLY A 256 8.76 3.43 -17.37
C GLY A 256 10.07 2.66 -17.14
N LYS A 257 11.24 3.31 -17.25
CA LYS A 257 12.54 2.65 -17.12
C LYS A 257 12.92 2.42 -15.66
N LEU A 258 13.48 1.25 -15.39
CA LEU A 258 14.18 0.93 -14.14
C LEU A 258 15.42 1.82 -14.00
N ILE A 259 15.46 2.62 -12.93
CA ILE A 259 16.56 3.56 -12.62
C ILE A 259 17.52 2.97 -11.59
N GLN A 260 16.97 2.35 -10.53
CA GLN A 260 17.77 1.69 -9.52
C GLN A 260 17.03 0.48 -8.95
N ARG A 261 17.77 -0.58 -8.64
CA ARG A 261 17.30 -1.70 -7.83
C ARG A 261 18.31 -1.96 -6.72
N SER A 262 17.83 -2.28 -5.53
CA SER A 262 18.68 -2.65 -4.40
C SER A 262 18.00 -3.74 -3.58
N ARG A 263 18.75 -4.78 -3.24
CA ARG A 263 18.34 -5.75 -2.21
C ARG A 263 18.41 -5.06 -0.86
N THR A 264 17.42 -5.27 0.00
CA THR A 264 17.41 -4.73 1.36
C THR A 264 17.33 -5.84 2.39
N GLU A 265 18.23 -5.77 3.37
CA GLU A 265 18.22 -6.60 4.57
C GLU A 265 17.38 -5.98 5.70
N ALA A 266 16.55 -4.97 5.40
CA ALA A 266 15.66 -4.38 6.39
C ALA A 266 14.83 -5.48 7.08
N GLY A 267 14.84 -5.52 8.41
CA GLY A 267 14.12 -6.52 9.18
C GLY A 267 14.66 -7.95 9.08
N TYR A 268 15.91 -8.16 8.63
CA TYR A 268 16.47 -9.52 8.48
C TYR A 268 16.40 -10.36 9.78
N SER A 269 16.44 -9.71 10.95
CA SER A 269 16.37 -10.33 12.27
C SER A 269 14.94 -10.61 12.77
N LEU A 270 13.92 -10.44 11.93
CA LEU A 270 12.57 -10.90 12.25
C LEU A 270 12.51 -12.44 12.17
N ASP A 271 11.74 -13.04 13.07
CA ASP A 271 11.51 -14.49 13.19
C ASP A 271 10.73 -15.06 12.02
N TYR A 272 9.78 -14.27 11.52
CA TYR A 272 9.17 -14.39 10.21
C TYR A 272 9.33 -13.04 9.54
N ARG A 273 9.60 -13.02 8.24
CA ARG A 273 9.83 -11.79 7.50
C ARG A 273 9.15 -11.85 6.16
N GLU A 274 8.05 -11.14 6.03
CA GLU A 274 7.32 -10.99 4.76
C GLU A 274 7.23 -9.49 4.43
N PRO A 275 7.82 -9.03 3.33
CA PRO A 275 7.74 -7.63 2.93
C PRO A 275 6.32 -7.30 2.47
N GLU A 276 5.73 -6.22 2.97
CA GLU A 276 4.31 -5.89 2.76
C GLU A 276 4.07 -4.39 2.82
N GLY A 277 3.79 -3.80 1.66
CA GLY A 277 3.49 -2.39 1.50
C GLY A 277 4.72 -1.48 1.43
N LEU A 278 4.56 -0.41 0.66
CA LEU A 278 5.55 0.65 0.48
C LEU A 278 4.84 2.00 0.53
N ALA A 279 5.41 2.98 1.21
CA ALA A 279 4.87 4.34 1.25
C ALA A 279 5.98 5.37 1.41
N VAL A 280 5.75 6.58 0.92
CA VAL A 280 6.66 7.70 1.17
C VAL A 280 6.10 8.58 2.28
N ARG A 281 6.89 8.75 3.34
CA ARG A 281 6.62 9.69 4.41
C ARG A 281 7.28 11.02 4.11
N ARG A 282 6.53 12.13 4.19
CA ARG A 282 7.05 13.47 3.94
C ARG A 282 7.50 14.10 5.25
N THR A 283 8.79 14.00 5.54
CA THR A 283 9.43 14.82 6.58
C THR A 283 10.21 15.96 5.90
N THR A 284 11.16 16.59 6.60
CA THR A 284 12.12 17.50 5.96
C THR A 284 12.90 16.84 4.83
N ARG A 285 13.09 15.52 4.91
CA ARG A 285 13.67 14.67 3.86
C ARG A 285 12.73 13.49 3.61
N ALA A 286 12.30 13.30 2.37
CA ALA A 286 11.41 12.19 2.04
C ALA A 286 12.01 10.84 2.50
N ARG A 287 11.18 9.99 3.11
CA ARG A 287 11.56 8.67 3.59
C ARG A 287 10.75 7.61 2.86
N LEU A 288 11.43 6.69 2.19
CA LEU A 288 10.78 5.52 1.60
C LEU A 288 10.63 4.47 2.69
N CYS A 289 9.40 4.27 3.15
CA CYS A 289 9.05 3.34 4.21
C CYS A 289 8.63 1.99 3.62
N MET A 290 9.19 0.90 4.15
CA MET A 290 8.89 -0.49 3.80
C MET A 290 8.26 -1.19 5.01
N GLY A 291 7.13 -1.84 4.80
CA GLY A 291 6.46 -2.65 5.81
C GLY A 291 6.94 -4.10 5.80
N PHE A 292 6.95 -4.73 6.96
CA PHE A 292 7.26 -6.15 7.11
C PHE A 292 6.35 -6.81 8.14
N ALA A 293 5.85 -7.99 7.83
CA ALA A 293 5.17 -8.88 8.77
C ALA A 293 6.17 -9.78 9.50
N SER A 294 5.85 -10.09 10.76
CA SER A 294 6.58 -11.04 11.62
C SER A 294 5.64 -11.80 12.56
N GLY A 295 6.17 -12.73 13.37
CA GLY A 295 5.37 -13.59 14.24
C GLY A 295 4.72 -14.75 13.47
N GLY A 296 4.29 -15.81 14.15
CA GLY A 296 3.60 -16.95 13.53
C GLY A 296 2.18 -16.62 13.05
N VAL A 297 1.54 -17.57 12.36
CA VAL A 297 0.10 -17.46 12.01
C VAL A 297 -0.71 -17.31 13.30
N GLY A 298 -1.63 -16.34 13.33
CA GLY A 298 -2.41 -16.02 14.53
C GLY A 298 -1.70 -15.06 15.50
N GLU A 299 -0.42 -14.76 15.28
CA GLU A 299 0.38 -13.84 16.10
C GLU A 299 1.09 -12.77 15.27
N ARG A 300 0.62 -12.50 14.05
CA ARG A 300 1.30 -11.56 13.16
C ARG A 300 1.42 -10.17 13.80
N ARG A 301 2.55 -9.54 13.53
CA ARG A 301 2.90 -8.16 13.92
C ARG A 301 3.48 -7.44 12.71
N TYR A 302 3.45 -6.12 12.73
CA TYR A 302 4.07 -5.31 11.69
C TYR A 302 5.32 -4.58 12.20
N SER A 303 6.25 -4.34 11.29
CA SER A 303 7.41 -3.46 11.47
C SER A 303 7.49 -2.50 10.28
N ILE A 304 8.06 -1.31 10.49
CA ILE A 304 8.33 -0.35 9.41
C ILE A 304 9.79 0.04 9.48
N TYR A 305 10.46 -0.08 8.35
CA TYR A 305 11.81 0.41 8.11
C TYR A 305 11.76 1.53 7.09
N TYR A 306 12.77 2.40 7.05
CA TYR A 306 12.83 3.43 6.03
C TYR A 306 14.24 3.65 5.50
N LYS A 307 14.31 4.04 4.24
CA LYS A 307 15.48 4.66 3.61
C LYS A 307 15.24 6.16 3.58
N GLU A 308 16.21 6.95 4.06
CA GLU A 308 16.12 8.41 4.07
C GLU A 308 16.92 9.00 2.92
N ARG A 309 16.37 10.04 2.29
CA ARG A 309 17.08 10.83 1.28
C ARG A 309 18.38 11.38 1.90
N ARG A 310 19.52 11.06 1.28
CA ARG A 310 20.81 11.66 1.62
C ARG A 310 20.88 13.10 1.16
#